data_AF-A0A7S0QXR9-F1
#
_entry.id   AF-A0A7S0QXR9-F1
#
_cell.length_a   1.000
_cell.length_b   1.000
_cell.length_c   1.000
_cell.angle_alpha   90.00
_cell.angle_beta   90.00
_cell.angle_gamma   90.00
#
_symmetry.space_group_name_H-M   'P 1'
#
loop_
_entity.id
_entity.type
_entity.pdbx_description
1 polymer ?
#
loop_
_entity_poly.entity_id
_entity_poly.type
_entity_poly.pdbx_seq_one_letter_code
_entity_poly.pdbx_strand_id
1 'polypeptide(L)'
;KPGPHKIQGIGAGFVPKNCDLTLVDEIVKVSSADAIATSRRLAQEEGVLVGFSSGAAVEAALRVAGRAENAGKRIVVVIPSFGERYLSTTLYAEIAEEVRAQVAETVE
;
A
#
# COMPACT_ATOMS: atom_id res chain seq x y z
N LYS A 1 19.07 1.95 9.95
CA LYS A 1 19.75 0.74 9.42
C LYS A 1 18.73 -0.04 8.59
N PRO A 2 19.13 -0.64 7.46
CA PRO A 2 18.24 -1.49 6.67
C PRO A 2 17.74 -2.65 7.51
N GLY A 3 16.50 -3.06 7.27
CA GLY A 3 15.85 -4.17 7.94
C GLY A 3 14.75 -4.75 7.04
N PRO A 4 14.32 -5.99 7.29
CA PRO A 4 13.31 -6.64 6.48
C PRO A 4 11.97 -5.90 6.57
N HIS A 5 11.26 -5.81 5.44
CA HIS A 5 9.89 -5.30 5.37
C HIS A 5 9.09 -6.06 4.30
N LYS A 6 7.76 -5.95 4.34
CA LYS A 6 6.86 -6.65 3.41
C LYS A 6 6.36 -5.78 2.25
N ILE A 7 6.67 -4.47 2.26
CA ILE A 7 6.24 -3.54 1.22
C ILE A 7 7.05 -3.77 -0.07
N GLN A 8 6.54 -4.60 -0.98
CA GLN A 8 7.21 -4.87 -2.25
C GLN A 8 7.26 -3.60 -3.14
N GLY A 9 8.39 -3.38 -3.79
CA GLY A 9 8.60 -2.29 -4.76
C GLY A 9 9.38 -1.07 -4.24
N ILE A 10 9.46 -0.86 -2.92
CA ILE A 10 10.21 0.25 -2.29
C ILE A 10 11.14 -0.28 -1.19
N GLY A 11 11.92 0.59 -0.54
CA GLY A 11 12.70 0.21 0.64
C GLY A 11 13.97 -0.61 0.35
N ALA A 12 14.72 -0.27 -0.70
CA ALA A 12 15.89 -1.03 -1.18
C ALA A 12 17.03 -1.29 -0.17
N GLY A 13 16.98 -0.72 1.04
CA GLY A 13 17.98 -0.91 2.08
C GLY A 13 19.24 -0.04 1.93
N PHE A 14 19.29 0.80 0.91
CA PHE A 14 20.31 1.82 0.67
C PHE A 14 19.67 2.99 -0.11
N VAL A 15 20.39 4.11 -0.26
CA VAL A 15 19.96 5.23 -1.11
C VAL A 15 20.41 4.97 -2.56
N PRO A 16 19.49 4.77 -3.51
CA PRO A 16 19.86 4.53 -4.91
C PRO A 16 20.55 5.75 -5.54
N LYS A 17 21.47 5.54 -6.49
CA LYS A 17 22.18 6.63 -7.18
C LYS A 17 21.26 7.56 -7.99
N ASN A 18 20.09 7.06 -8.38
CA ASN A 18 19.05 7.81 -9.10
C ASN A 18 18.02 8.47 -8.17
N CYS A 19 18.25 8.47 -6.85
CA CYS A 19 17.41 9.16 -5.87
C CYS A 19 18.08 10.45 -5.43
N ASP A 20 17.64 11.58 -6.00
CA ASP A 20 18.08 12.91 -5.57
C ASP A 20 17.24 13.36 -4.36
N LEU A 21 17.83 13.28 -3.17
CA LEU A 21 17.19 13.64 -1.91
C LEU A 21 17.04 15.16 -1.73
N THR A 22 17.69 15.99 -2.55
CA THR A 22 17.52 17.45 -2.47
C THR A 22 16.16 17.91 -2.99
N LEU A 23 15.47 17.07 -3.76
CA LEU A 23 14.11 17.30 -4.26
C LEU A 23 13.02 16.87 -3.27
N VAL A 24 13.40 16.27 -2.13
CA VAL A 24 12.46 15.67 -1.18
C VAL A 24 12.32 16.58 0.04
N ASP A 25 11.14 17.18 0.22
CA ASP A 25 10.84 18.01 1.40
C ASP A 25 10.67 17.18 2.68
N GLU A 26 10.10 15.98 2.57
CA GLU A 26 9.76 15.13 3.71
C GLU A 26 9.82 13.64 3.36
N ILE A 27 10.23 12.81 4.33
CA ILE A 27 10.13 11.35 4.27
C ILE A 27 9.09 10.87 5.29
N VAL A 28 7.95 10.37 4.82
CA VAL A 28 6.92 9.74 5.66
C VAL A 28 7.19 8.23 5.77
N LYS A 29 7.34 7.72 6.99
CA LYS A 29 7.50 6.29 7.25
C LYS A 29 6.13 5.63 7.40
N VAL A 30 5.92 4.54 6.68
CA VAL A 30 4.70 3.73 6.75
C VAL A 30 5.08 2.29 7.09
N SER A 31 4.34 1.69 8.03
CA SER A 31 4.58 0.31 8.42
C SER A 31 4.06 -0.65 7.34
N SER A 32 4.58 -1.88 7.30
CA SER A 32 4.03 -2.90 6.38
C SER A 32 2.56 -3.23 6.69
N ALA A 33 2.15 -3.14 7.96
CA ALA A 33 0.78 -3.39 8.38
C ALA A 33 -0.16 -2.31 7.84
N ASP A 34 0.18 -1.03 8.02
CA ASP A 34 -0.63 0.09 7.52
C ASP A 34 -0.72 0.05 6.00
N ALA A 35 0.39 -0.23 5.30
CA ALA A 35 0.39 -0.35 3.85
C ALA A 35 -0.56 -1.45 3.34
N ILE A 36 -0.54 -2.64 3.97
CA ILE A 36 -1.43 -3.75 3.62
C ILE A 36 -2.89 -3.40 3.91
N ALA A 37 -3.17 -2.83 5.08
CA ALA A 37 -4.51 -2.42 5.46
C ALA A 37 -5.07 -1.38 4.48
N THR A 38 -4.29 -0.34 4.15
CA THR A 38 -4.71 0.72 3.23
C THR A 38 -4.86 0.21 1.79
N SER A 39 -4.01 -0.71 1.31
CA SER A 39 -4.21 -1.36 0.01
C SER A 39 -5.55 -2.14 -0.06
N ARG A 40 -5.93 -2.83 1.01
CA ARG A 40 -7.22 -3.56 1.06
C ARG A 40 -8.40 -2.61 1.14
N ARG A 41 -8.31 -1.56 1.96
CA ARG A 41 -9.33 -0.50 2.05
C ARG A 41 -9.58 0.17 0.72
N LEU A 42 -8.54 0.48 -0.07
CA LEU A 42 -8.71 1.03 -1.42
C LEU A 42 -9.51 0.12 -2.35
N ALA A 43 -9.32 -1.20 -2.25
CA ALA A 43 -10.10 -2.14 -3.04
C ALA A 43 -11.58 -2.19 -2.59
N GLN A 44 -11.82 -2.12 -1.27
CA GLN A 44 -13.15 -2.26 -0.67
C GLN A 44 -13.99 -0.97 -0.71
N GLU A 45 -13.36 0.17 -0.41
CA GLU A 45 -14.01 1.48 -0.25
C GLU A 45 -14.07 2.23 -1.58
N GLU A 46 -13.04 2.10 -2.43
CA GLU A 46 -12.90 2.90 -3.66
C GLU A 46 -12.97 2.07 -4.95
N GLY A 47 -13.00 0.73 -4.86
CA GLY A 47 -12.94 -0.16 -6.03
C GLY A 47 -11.59 -0.15 -6.75
N VAL A 48 -10.53 0.33 -6.09
CA VAL A 48 -9.20 0.50 -6.67
C VAL A 48 -8.26 -0.58 -6.12
N LEU A 49 -8.14 -1.68 -6.87
CA LEU A 49 -7.32 -2.84 -6.47
C LEU A 49 -5.81 -2.58 -6.71
N VAL A 50 -5.02 -2.45 -5.65
CA VAL A 50 -3.62 -1.99 -5.74
C VAL A 50 -2.61 -2.84 -4.98
N GLY A 51 -1.33 -2.73 -5.36
CA GLY A 51 -0.21 -3.40 -4.68
C GLY A 51 0.20 -2.76 -3.35
N PHE A 52 1.22 -3.35 -2.72
CA PHE A 52 1.74 -2.93 -1.41
C PHE A 52 2.23 -1.47 -1.36
N SER A 53 3.06 -1.07 -2.33
CA SER A 53 3.64 0.27 -2.36
C SER A 53 2.61 1.36 -2.60
N SER A 54 1.51 1.03 -3.30
CA SER A 54 0.38 1.94 -3.48
C SER A 54 -0.34 2.21 -2.16
N GLY A 55 -0.60 1.18 -1.35
CA GLY A 55 -1.18 1.35 -0.02
C GLY A 55 -0.27 2.17 0.89
N ALA A 56 1.05 1.97 0.81
CA ALA A 56 2.02 2.79 1.54
C ALA A 56 1.98 4.26 1.12
N ALA A 57 1.92 4.54 -0.18
CA ALA A 57 1.88 5.90 -0.72
C ALA A 57 0.57 6.62 -0.34
N VAL A 58 -0.57 5.93 -0.41
CA VAL A 58 -1.87 6.49 -0.02
C VAL A 58 -1.96 6.70 1.48
N GLU A 59 -1.46 5.76 2.29
CA GLU A 59 -1.40 5.92 3.74
C GLU A 59 -0.58 7.15 4.14
N ALA A 60 0.59 7.34 3.53
CA ALA A 60 1.39 8.53 3.73
C ALA A 60 0.63 9.80 3.31
N ALA A 61 -0.05 9.76 2.17
CA ALA A 61 -0.82 10.89 1.67
C ALA A 61 -2.00 11.24 2.58
N LEU A 62 -2.73 10.26 3.13
CA LEU A 62 -3.81 10.48 4.10
C LEU A 62 -3.29 11.15 5.37
N ARG A 63 -2.11 10.72 5.88
CA ARG A 63 -1.46 11.37 7.03
C ARG A 63 -1.05 12.81 6.72
N VAL A 64 -0.54 13.09 5.52
CA VAL A 64 -0.18 14.45 5.08
C VAL A 64 -1.44 15.31 4.88
N ALA A 65 -2.49 14.76 4.28
CA ALA A 65 -3.76 15.42 4.03
C ALA A 65 -4.50 15.79 5.32
N GLY A 66 -4.38 14.96 6.36
CA GLY A 66 -4.99 15.19 7.66
C GLY A 66 -4.35 16.32 8.49
N ARG A 67 -3.26 16.93 8.02
CA ARG A 67 -2.61 18.04 8.72
C ARG A 67 -3.34 19.35 8.48
N ALA A 68 -3.48 20.16 9.52
CA ALA A 68 -4.24 21.41 9.48
C ALA A 68 -3.74 22.38 8.39
N GLU A 69 -2.42 22.48 8.24
CA GLU A 69 -1.76 23.32 7.23
C GLU A 69 -1.99 22.86 5.79
N ASN A 70 -2.54 21.66 5.59
CA ASN A 70 -2.85 21.09 4.28
C ASN A 70 -4.35 21.12 3.96
N ALA A 71 -5.19 21.72 4.81
CA ALA A 71 -6.60 21.92 4.54
C ALA A 71 -6.83 22.61 3.18
N GLY A 72 -7.68 22.02 2.33
CA GLY A 72 -8.01 22.54 1.01
C GLY A 72 -6.92 22.37 -0.07
N LYS A 73 -5.74 21.82 0.27
CA LYS A 73 -4.70 21.53 -0.73
C LYS A 73 -5.03 20.27 -1.54
N ARG A 74 -4.45 20.21 -2.74
CA ARG A 74 -4.52 19.03 -3.61
C ARG A 74 -3.24 18.21 -3.45
N ILE A 75 -3.40 16.94 -3.09
CA ILE A 75 -2.31 15.98 -2.98
C ILE A 75 -2.46 14.96 -4.12
N VAL A 76 -1.36 14.72 -4.83
CA VAL A 76 -1.29 13.72 -5.91
C VAL A 76 -0.44 12.55 -5.43
N VAL A 77 -0.91 11.33 -5.66
CA VAL A 77 -0.26 10.10 -5.21
C VAL A 77 -0.05 9.19 -6.40
N VAL A 78 1.16 8.65 -6.54
CA VAL A 78 1.47 7.65 -7.57
C VAL A 78 1.03 6.27 -7.09
N ILE A 79 0.30 5.55 -7.94
CA ILE A 79 -0.10 4.15 -7.73
C ILE A 79 0.80 3.28 -8.63
N PRO A 80 1.86 2.65 -8.10
CA PRO A 80 2.89 2.05 -8.96
C PRO A 80 2.45 0.76 -9.67
N SER A 81 1.45 0.05 -9.13
CA SER A 81 1.07 -1.27 -9.61
C SER A 81 -0.36 -1.68 -9.25
N PHE A 82 -0.98 -2.46 -10.14
CA PHE A 82 -2.27 -3.12 -9.94
C PHE A 82 -2.17 -4.29 -8.94
N GLY A 83 -3.22 -4.48 -8.12
CA GLY A 83 -3.21 -5.43 -7.00
C GLY A 83 -3.26 -6.90 -7.39
N GLU A 84 -3.80 -7.24 -8.56
CA GLU A 84 -3.90 -8.63 -9.06
C GLU A 84 -2.55 -9.37 -9.07
N ARG A 85 -1.46 -8.65 -9.35
CA ARG A 85 -0.09 -9.21 -9.36
C ARG A 85 0.31 -9.83 -8.02
N TYR A 86 -0.37 -9.45 -6.93
CA TYR A 86 0.00 -9.79 -5.56
C TYR A 86 -0.94 -10.79 -4.89
N LEU A 87 -1.86 -11.43 -5.63
CA LEU A 87 -2.81 -12.42 -5.10
C LEU A 87 -2.13 -13.62 -4.40
N SER A 88 -0.91 -13.97 -4.79
CA SER A 88 -0.12 -15.05 -4.19
C SER A 88 0.72 -14.62 -2.98
N THR A 89 0.62 -13.36 -2.54
CA THR A 89 1.48 -12.78 -1.50
C THR A 89 0.73 -12.57 -0.19
N THR A 90 1.44 -12.09 0.84
CA THR A 90 0.84 -11.73 2.13
C THR A 90 -0.21 -10.62 2.03
N LEU A 91 -0.32 -9.90 0.90
CA LEU A 91 -1.34 -8.86 0.73
C LEU A 91 -2.75 -9.44 0.84
N TYR A 92 -2.99 -10.63 0.29
CA TYR A 92 -4.31 -11.28 0.24
C TYR A 92 -4.32 -12.69 0.85
N ALA A 93 -3.27 -13.08 1.58
CA ALA A 93 -3.14 -14.43 2.13
C ALA A 93 -4.35 -14.85 3.00
N GLU A 94 -4.81 -13.98 3.91
CA GLU A 94 -5.97 -14.25 4.78
C GLU A 94 -7.25 -14.47 3.96
N ILE A 95 -7.49 -13.65 2.93
CA ILE A 95 -8.65 -13.79 2.04
C ILE A 95 -8.53 -15.06 1.20
N ALA A 96 -7.32 -15.41 0.75
CA ALA A 96 -7.10 -16.64 0.00
C ALA A 96 -7.31 -17.89 0.85
N GLU A 97 -6.95 -17.85 2.14
CA GLU A 97 -7.24 -18.92 3.10
C GLU A 97 -8.74 -19.05 3.36
N GLU A 98 -9.44 -17.92 3.56
CA GLU A 98 -10.88 -17.88 3.72
C GLU A 98 -11.60 -18.49 2.50
N VAL A 99 -11.25 -18.06 1.29
CA VAL A 99 -11.86 -18.56 0.05
C VAL A 99 -11.57 -20.06 -0.16
N ARG A 100 -10.38 -20.55 0.19
CA ARG A 100 -10.06 -21.99 0.09
C ARG A 100 -10.82 -22.83 1.11
N ALA A 101 -11.22 -22.25 2.24
CA ALA A 101 -12.02 -22.92 3.25
C ALA A 101 -13.51 -22.96 2.91
N GLN A 102 -13.97 -22.19 1.93
CA GLN A 102 -15.36 -22.21 1.48
C GLN A 102 -15.68 -23.53 0.76
N VAL A 103 -16.84 -24.10 1.08
CA VAL A 103 -17.41 -25.27 0.42
C VAL A 103 -18.50 -24.83 -0.54
N ALA A 104 -18.61 -25.51 -1.68
CA ALA A 104 -19.71 -25.26 -2.61
C ALA A 104 -21.04 -25.54 -1.89
N GLU A 105 -21.94 -24.55 -1.93
CA GLU A 105 -23.30 -24.75 -1.45
C GLU A 105 -24.06 -25.56 -2.50
N THR A 106 -24.66 -26.67 -2.08
CA THR A 106 -25.57 -27.45 -2.93
C THR A 106 -26.85 -26.65 -3.11
N VAL A 107 -27.15 -26.25 -4.34
CA VAL A 107 -28.43 -25.65 -4.71
C VAL A 107 -29.40 -26.79 -4.99
N GLU A 108 -30.48 -26.91 -4.20
CA GLU A 108 -31.63 -27.79 -4.48
C GLU A 108 -32.50 -27.27 -5.62
#